data_AF-A0A5P9PET9-F1
#
_entry.id   AF-A0A5P9PET9-F1
#
_cell.length_a   1.000
_cell.length_b   1.000
_cell.length_c   1.000
_cell.angle_alpha   90.00
_cell.angle_beta   90.00
_cell.angle_gamma   90.00
#
_symmetry.space_group_name_H-M   'P 1'
#
loop_
_entity.id
_entity.type
_entity.pdbx_description
1 polymer ?
#
loop_
_entity_poly.entity_id
_entity_poly.type
_entity_poly.pdbx_seq_one_letter_code
_entity_poly.pdbx_strand_id
1 'polypeptide(L)' 'MRQLLPALTVLSSYPPSGGLQLHSLTEISSYTCDSCLEDAESAMVATGVDALICPGCYARLARNSGTDHRVPVLDRPR' A
#
# COMPACT_ATOMS: atom_id res chain seq x y z
N MET A 1 -14.73 -8.63 -19.49
CA MET A 1 -15.33 -7.41 -18.93
C MET A 1 -14.30 -6.77 -18.02
N ARG A 2 -13.69 -5.64 -18.42
CA ARG A 2 -12.82 -4.84 -17.53
C ARG A 2 -13.76 -3.98 -16.69
N GLN A 3 -14.01 -4.36 -15.44
CA GLN A 3 -14.63 -3.44 -14.49
C GLN A 3 -13.69 -2.25 -14.35
N LEU A 4 -14.13 -1.07 -14.82
CA LEU A 4 -13.53 0.18 -14.36
C LEU A 4 -13.90 0.27 -12.88
N LEU A 5 -12.95 0.01 -11.99
CA LEU A 5 -13.11 0.35 -10.58
C LEU A 5 -13.58 1.82 -10.52
N PRO A 6 -14.56 2.17 -9.67
CA PRO A 6 -14.86 3.57 -9.40
C PRO A 6 -13.53 4.27 -9.08
N ALA A 7 -13.35 5.50 -9.57
CA ALA A 7 -12.12 6.25 -9.36
C ALA A 7 -11.85 6.32 -7.86
N LEU A 8 -10.96 5.45 -7.38
CA LEU A 8 -10.59 5.34 -5.97
C LEU A 8 -10.07 6.70 -5.55
N THR A 9 -10.89 7.45 -4.82
CA THR A 9 -10.51 8.79 -4.43
C THR A 9 -9.56 8.65 -3.25
N VAL A 10 -8.27 8.87 -3.54
CA VAL A 10 -7.20 8.78 -2.55
C VAL A 10 -7.26 10.02 -1.65
N LEU A 11 -7.48 9.80 -0.36
CA LEU A 11 -7.46 10.84 0.67
C LEU A 11 -6.01 11.21 1.04
N SER A 12 -5.15 10.20 1.17
CA SER A 12 -3.74 10.38 1.53
C SER A 12 -2.90 9.20 1.04
N SER A 13 -1.60 9.42 0.89
CA SER A 13 -0.63 8.39 0.53
C SER A 13 0.52 8.39 1.53
N TYR A 14 0.97 7.20 1.92
CA TYR A 14 2.07 7.00 2.84
C TYR A 14 3.39 6.81 2.07
N PRO A 15 4.57 6.99 2.72
CA PRO A 15 5.85 6.74 2.06
C PRO A 15 5.93 5.32 1.48
N PRO A 16 6.52 5.16 0.29
CA PRO A 16 6.63 3.85 -0.35
C PRO A 16 7.57 2.92 0.41
N SER A 17 7.26 1.63 0.43
CA SER A 17 8.07 0.57 1.03
C SER A 17 8.08 -0.66 0.14
N GLY A 18 9.26 -1.17 -0.21
CA GLY A 18 9.39 -2.39 -1.01
C GLY A 18 8.73 -2.32 -2.39
N GLY A 19 8.72 -1.14 -3.03
CA GLY A 19 8.09 -0.93 -4.33
C GLY A 19 6.56 -0.81 -4.31
N LEU A 20 5.96 -0.75 -3.11
CA LEU A 20 4.53 -0.53 -2.91
C LEU A 20 4.29 0.83 -2.24
N GLN A 21 3.20 1.49 -2.59
CA GLN A 21 2.72 2.68 -1.91
C GLN A 21 1.35 2.42 -1.28
N LEU A 22 1.20 2.66 0.02
CA LEU A 22 -0.08 2.54 0.71
C LEU A 22 -0.88 3.84 0.57
N HIS A 23 -2.18 3.72 0.30
CA HIS A 23 -3.12 4.83 0.18
C HIS A 23 -4.28 4.65 1.15
N SER A 24 -4.71 5.75 1.75
CA SER A 24 -6.03 5.87 2.40
C SER A 24 -7.04 6.35 1.35
N LEU A 25 -8.23 5.75 1.36
CA LEU A 25 -9.32 6.09 0.47
C LEU A 25 -10.36 6.94 1.20
N THR A 26 -11.15 7.73 0.46
CA THR A 26 -12.27 8.50 1.03
C THR A 26 -13.47 7.63 1.41
N GLU A 27 -13.56 6.44 0.81
CA GLU A 27 -14.63 5.47 1.04
C GLU A 27 -14.08 4.05 1.06
N ILE A 28 -14.87 3.13 1.59
CA ILE A 28 -14.56 1.70 1.55
C ILE A 28 -14.73 1.24 0.10
N SER A 29 -13.70 0.58 -0.45
CA SER A 29 -13.76 -0.02 -1.79
C SER A 29 -13.59 -1.52 -1.71
N SER A 30 -14.26 -2.21 -2.64
CA SER A 30 -14.06 -3.62 -2.93
C SER A 30 -13.05 -3.79 -4.07
N TYR A 31 -12.07 -4.67 -3.90
CA TYR A 31 -11.08 -5.02 -4.93
C TYR A 31 -10.49 -6.41 -4.65
N THR A 32 -10.03 -7.09 -5.69
CA THR A 32 -9.29 -8.36 -5.52
C THR A 32 -7.83 -8.06 -5.24
N CYS A 33 -7.27 -8.66 -4.19
CA CYS A 33 -5.86 -8.49 -3.84
C CYS A 33 -4.97 -9.37 -4.72
N ASP A 34 -4.01 -8.80 -5.44
CA ASP A 34 -3.11 -9.56 -6.32
C ASP A 34 -2.12 -10.46 -5.57
N SER A 35 -1.96 -10.28 -4.25
CA SER A 35 -1.07 -11.11 -3.43
C SER A 35 -1.76 -12.33 -2.80
N CYS A 36 -2.98 -12.19 -2.28
CA CYS A 36 -3.70 -13.30 -1.64
C CYS A 36 -4.86 -13.83 -2.47
N LEU A 37 -5.20 -13.18 -3.57
CA LEU A 37 -6.29 -13.52 -4.49
C LEU A 37 -7.70 -13.49 -3.87
N GLU A 38 -7.81 -13.04 -2.62
CA GLU A 38 -9.08 -12.82 -1.93
C GLU A 38 -9.65 -11.44 -2.25
N ASP A 39 -10.98 -11.35 -2.25
CA ASP A 39 -11.68 -10.07 -2.30
C ASP A 39 -11.50 -9.33 -0.97
N ALA A 40 -11.07 -8.07 -1.08
CA ALA A 40 -10.86 -7.18 0.04
C ALA A 40 -11.87 -6.03 -0.01
N GLU A 41 -12.48 -5.74 1.14
CA GLU A 41 -13.29 -4.55 1.36
C GLU A 41 -12.58 -3.66 2.38
N SER A 42 -12.06 -2.51 1.94
CA SER A 42 -11.23 -1.67 2.79
C SER A 42 -11.19 -0.20 2.37
N ALA A 43 -11.01 0.69 3.35
CA ALA A 43 -10.66 2.09 3.12
C ALA A 43 -9.15 2.31 2.91
N MET A 44 -8.37 1.23 2.75
CA MET A 44 -6.95 1.28 2.42
C MET A 44 -6.63 0.30 1.30
N VAL A 45 -5.66 0.67 0.46
CA VAL A 45 -5.10 -0.18 -0.58
C VAL A 45 -3.65 0.19 -0.81
N ALA A 46 -2.78 -0.80 -0.99
CA ALA A 46 -1.44 -0.56 -1.47
C ALA A 46 -1.36 -0.79 -2.98
N THR A 47 -0.70 0.11 -3.70
CA THR A 47 -0.49 0.00 -5.14
C THR A 47 0.96 -0.30 -5.47
N GLY A 48 1.19 -1.13 -6.48
CA GLY A 48 2.46 -1.30 -7.19
C GLY A 48 2.32 -0.88 -8.65
N VAL A 49 3.30 -1.22 -9.50
CA VAL A 49 3.29 -0.87 -10.94
C VAL A 49 1.97 -1.24 -11.62
N ASP A 50 1.41 -2.43 -11.31
CA ASP A 50 0.11 -2.88 -11.82
C ASP A 50 -0.61 -3.80 -10.81
N ALA A 51 -0.43 -3.57 -9.51
CA ALA A 51 -0.96 -4.45 -8.47
C ALA A 51 -1.74 -3.69 -7.40
N LEU A 52 -2.87 -4.25 -6.97
CA LEU A 52 -3.64 -3.84 -5.80
C LEU A 52 -3.41 -4.85 -4.67
N ILE A 53 -2.91 -4.37 -3.54
CA ILE A 53 -2.51 -5.19 -2.41
C ILE A 53 -3.30 -4.78 -1.19
N CYS A 54 -3.96 -5.75 -0.55
CA CYS A 54 -4.73 -5.50 0.67
C CYS A 54 -3.81 -5.08 1.83
N PRO A 55 -4.32 -4.32 2.81
CA PRO A 55 -3.50 -3.83 3.92
C PRO A 55 -2.83 -4.96 4.73
N GLY A 56 -3.47 -6.13 4.82
CA GLY A 56 -2.89 -7.31 5.47
C GLY A 56 -1.65 -7.86 4.73
N CYS A 57 -1.74 -8.02 3.42
CA CYS A 57 -0.60 -8.43 2.59
C CYS A 57 0.49 -7.37 2.57
N TYR A 58 0.13 -6.09 2.46
CA TYR A 58 1.07 -4.99 2.55
C TYR A 58 1.88 -5.04 3.85
N ALA A 59 1.22 -5.20 5.01
CA ALA A 59 1.90 -5.28 6.30
C ALA A 59 2.85 -6.50 6.42
N ARG A 60 2.57 -7.59 5.71
CA ARG A 60 3.44 -8.78 5.65
C ARG A 60 4.64 -8.53 4.72
N LEU A 61 4.40 -7.96 3.54
CA LEU A 61 5.42 -7.66 2.55
C LEU A 61 6.39 -6.56 3.04
N ALA A 62 5.88 -5.54 3.72
CA ALA A 62 6.68 -4.47 4.33
C ALA A 62 7.66 -4.98 5.40
N ARG A 63 7.30 -6.05 6.12
CA ARG A 63 8.21 -6.70 7.09
C ARG A 63 9.30 -7.54 6.40
N ASN A 64 8.98 -8.13 5.25
CA ASN A 64 9.89 -9.00 4.51
C ASN A 64 10.83 -8.23 3.57
N SER A 65 10.46 -7.03 3.14
CA SER A 65 11.28 -6.14 2.29
C SER A 65 12.37 -5.41 3.09
N GLY A 66 12.77 -5.97 4.24
CA GLY A 66 13.84 -5.49 5.09
C GLY A 66 15.16 -5.34 4.33
N THR A 67 15.36 -4.17 3.74
CA THR A 67 16.66 -3.62 3.34
C THR A 67 16.60 -2.10 3.45
N ASP A 68 17.40 -1.62 4.40
CA ASP A 68 18.04 -0.30 4.43
C ASP A 68 17.13 0.94 4.52
N HIS A 69 16.45 1.11 5.66
CA HIS A 69 16.43 2.46 6.22
C HIS A 69 17.76 2.69 6.93
N ARG A 70 18.83 3.01 6.19
CA ARG A 70 19.76 4.03 6.70
C ARG A 70 18.94 5.31 6.83
N VAL A 71 18.27 5.46 7.96
CA VAL A 71 18.02 6.79 8.49
C VAL A 71 19.42 7.37 8.69
N PRO A 72 19.85 8.42 7.96
CA PRO A 72 21.00 9.15 8.44
C PRO A 72 20.59 9.62 9.83
N VAL A 73 21.22 9.04 10.87
CA VAL A 73 21.23 9.64 12.19
C VAL A 73 21.77 11.04 11.94
N LEU A 74 20.86 12.01 11.86
CA LEU A 74 21.24 13.41 11.84
C LEU A 74 21.85 13.62 13.21
N ASP A 75 23.17 13.55 13.24
CA ASP A 75 24.04 13.88 14.35
C ASP A 75 23.55 15.22 14.89
N ARG A 76 22.79 15.20 15.99
CA ARG A 76 22.33 16.41 16.66
C ARG A 76 23.51 16.91 17.48
N PRO A 77 24.09 18.09 17.17
CA PRO A 77 25.14 18.62 18.00
C PRO A 77 24.54 19.22 19.28
N ARG A 78 24.84 18.58 20.41
CA ARG A 78 25.53 19.14 21.61
C ARG A 78 25.17 18.37 22.87
#